data_AF-A0A2V8RWF2-F1
#
_entry.id   AF-A0A2V8RWF2-F1
#
_cell.length_a   1.000
_cell.length_b   1.000
_cell.length_c   1.000
_cell.angle_alpha   90.00
_cell.angle_beta   90.00
_cell.angle_gamma   90.00
#
_symmetry.space_group_name_H-M   'P 1'
#
loop_
_entity.id
_entity.type
_entity.pdbx_description
1 polymer ?
#
loop_
_entity_poly.entity_id
_entity_poly.type
_entity_poly.pdbx_seq_one_letter_code
_entity_poly.pdbx_strand_id
1 'polypeptide(L)'
;VTAYWDQRVRENGKLENIYTLGMRGIHDSPIMGTKSQAERIPLLEKIFSIQRGLIAKHVNADVETVPQIFCPYKEVLADYRAGLKVPDDVAIVFPDDNFGYIRGFPSEQEQKRKGGFGVYYHISYLGRPLSYLWLNSTPPALIWQEMNKAYENGMRQFWIVNVGDIKPAEIGMEFFLQMAYDASRWTINSQHGFLRQWATREFGKERSAEIASIMDEYYRLGFQRKPEHLQWYLPGETPRPSALTNNEILNRLDAYAAIRKHADAIYAGLPATKRDEYYELILYPVRSAAAVNERFFAAEIAQEYNAKRPAAAINWAKRSISADAAITHETTYFNENLVGGKWRYIMSPEMNPGQWPSMRSTPPNIALTDFPASTDGPETFAQLTKQKQRTRGSKTLFSEWNGVVSIEAENFLRSATADGFSWRAIKGLGKTGDSVSVFPARARSFTNKSAPSLEYQIDIEKSGEFDAQFNFIPTQPLVPGHGLRIAFSIDVGDPQIVVVDSDAEVSSRKWAQNILDETTIGFAKIKLTTGRHKLRIIAVDTGVVLDKIVLVSGTQPESYFGPAETRFERLNK
;
A
#
# COMPACT_ATOMS: atom_id res chain seq x y z
N VAL A 1 -10.48 18.36 33.37
CA VAL A 1 -10.85 18.10 31.96
C VAL A 1 -12.15 18.81 31.59
N THR A 2 -13.28 18.57 32.27
CA THR A 2 -14.58 19.21 31.92
C THR A 2 -14.54 20.74 31.83
N ALA A 3 -13.92 21.43 32.78
CA ALA A 3 -13.81 22.90 32.74
C ALA A 3 -13.04 23.39 31.50
N TYR A 4 -12.01 22.66 31.07
CA TYR A 4 -11.28 22.95 29.84
C TYR A 4 -12.18 22.78 28.60
N TRP A 5 -12.93 21.68 28.52
CA TRP A 5 -13.89 21.48 27.41
C TRP A 5 -15.00 22.55 27.41
N ASP A 6 -15.58 22.90 28.56
CA ASP A 6 -16.61 23.95 28.68
C ASP A 6 -16.07 25.28 28.14
N GLN A 7 -14.84 25.65 28.52
CA GLN A 7 -14.18 26.84 28.00
C GLN A 7 -13.99 26.78 26.47
N ARG A 8 -13.45 25.68 25.94
CA ARG A 8 -13.14 25.57 24.50
C ARG A 8 -14.39 25.53 23.63
N VAL A 9 -15.45 24.84 24.06
CA VAL A 9 -16.73 24.83 23.34
C VAL A 9 -17.39 26.20 23.39
N ARG A 10 -17.33 26.92 24.53
CA ARG A 10 -17.82 28.30 24.62
C ARG A 10 -17.10 29.26 23.67
N GLU A 11 -15.78 29.11 23.54
CA GLU A 11 -14.95 29.98 22.68
C GLU A 11 -15.18 29.70 21.18
N ASN A 12 -15.26 28.43 20.78
CA ASN A 12 -15.32 28.03 19.37
C ASN A 12 -16.74 27.71 18.88
N GLY A 13 -17.72 27.64 19.79
CA GLY A 13 -19.09 27.16 19.56
C GLY A 13 -19.91 27.93 18.53
N LYS A 14 -19.45 29.12 18.16
CA LYS A 14 -20.11 30.00 17.18
C LYS A 14 -19.63 29.77 15.74
N LEU A 15 -18.57 28.98 15.55
CA LEU A 15 -18.05 28.62 14.23
C LEU A 15 -18.76 27.38 13.69
N GLU A 16 -18.69 27.17 12.38
CA GLU A 16 -19.10 25.91 11.77
C GLU A 16 -18.04 24.85 12.08
N ASN A 17 -18.39 23.90 12.94
CA ASN A 17 -17.48 22.86 13.42
C ASN A 17 -18.12 21.48 13.32
N ILE A 18 -17.25 20.47 13.29
CA ILE A 18 -17.60 19.08 13.61
C ILE A 18 -16.94 18.74 14.95
N TYR A 19 -17.72 18.31 15.93
CA TYR A 19 -17.22 18.02 17.28
C TYR A 19 -16.79 16.56 17.41
N THR A 20 -15.52 16.34 17.73
CA THR A 20 -15.01 15.01 18.06
C THR A 20 -15.40 14.63 19.48
N LEU A 21 -16.10 13.51 19.61
CA LEU A 21 -16.46 12.91 20.90
C LEU A 21 -15.44 11.87 21.35
N GLY A 22 -15.48 11.56 22.64
CA GLY A 22 -14.61 10.59 23.29
C GLY A 22 -13.34 11.20 23.86
N MET A 23 -12.44 10.34 24.33
CA MET A 23 -11.19 10.75 24.94
C MET A 23 -10.15 9.63 24.83
N ARG A 24 -8.92 9.99 24.45
CA ARG A 24 -7.72 9.16 24.58
C ARG A 24 -6.66 9.95 25.36
N GLY A 25 -5.56 9.29 25.72
CA GLY A 25 -4.43 9.93 26.38
C GLY A 25 -3.67 10.89 25.46
N ILE A 26 -2.83 11.73 26.05
CA ILE A 26 -2.01 12.71 25.32
C ILE A 26 -1.02 11.96 24.40
N HIS A 27 -0.73 12.51 23.22
CA HIS A 27 0.16 11.90 22.21
C HIS A 27 -0.28 10.50 21.76
N ASP A 28 -1.58 10.32 21.50
CA ASP A 28 -2.18 9.05 21.06
C ASP A 28 -1.98 7.85 22.01
N SER A 29 -1.69 8.12 23.28
CA SER A 29 -1.65 7.09 24.32
C SER A 29 -3.06 6.59 24.68
N PRO A 30 -3.20 5.39 25.25
CA PRO A 30 -4.48 4.91 25.75
C PRO A 30 -5.08 5.85 26.80
N ILE A 31 -6.38 5.79 27.01
CA ILE A 31 -7.03 6.53 28.09
C ILE A 31 -6.44 6.13 29.45
N MET A 32 -6.01 7.13 30.22
CA MET A 32 -5.44 6.92 31.54
C MET A 32 -6.55 6.70 32.57
N GLY A 33 -6.29 5.84 33.56
CA GLY A 33 -7.20 5.63 34.70
C GLY A 33 -8.18 4.48 34.53
N THR A 34 -8.12 3.71 33.44
CA THR A 34 -8.87 2.46 33.27
C THR A 34 -7.90 1.30 33.10
N LYS A 35 -8.16 0.16 33.74
CA LYS A 35 -7.31 -1.04 33.66
C LYS A 35 -7.86 -2.11 32.74
N SER A 36 -9.13 -2.00 32.35
CA SER A 36 -9.82 -3.02 31.56
C SER A 36 -10.84 -2.39 30.59
N GLN A 37 -11.28 -3.17 29.59
CA GLN A 37 -12.37 -2.77 28.71
C GLN A 37 -13.69 -2.55 29.47
N ALA A 38 -13.97 -3.39 30.48
CA ALA A 38 -15.16 -3.28 31.32
C ALA A 38 -15.22 -1.96 32.11
N GLU A 39 -14.07 -1.37 32.47
CA GLU A 39 -13.99 -0.04 33.08
C GLU A 39 -14.05 1.08 32.04
N ARG A 40 -13.48 0.85 30.86
CA ARG A 40 -13.33 1.86 29.80
C ARG A 40 -14.63 2.20 29.08
N ILE A 41 -15.47 1.20 28.80
CA ILE A 41 -16.75 1.41 28.12
C ILE A 41 -17.66 2.36 28.91
N PRO A 42 -17.99 2.11 30.20
CA PRO A 42 -18.84 3.02 30.98
C PRO A 42 -18.25 4.42 31.13
N LEU A 43 -16.91 4.53 31.20
CA LEU A 43 -16.24 5.83 31.27
C LEU A 43 -16.44 6.62 29.97
N LEU A 44 -16.28 5.99 28.80
CA LEU A 44 -16.50 6.63 27.51
C LEU A 44 -17.95 7.08 27.34
N GLU A 45 -18.93 6.25 27.73
CA GLU A 45 -20.36 6.62 27.70
C GLU A 45 -20.65 7.85 28.58
N LYS A 46 -20.04 7.90 29.78
CA LYS A 46 -20.11 9.08 30.66
C LYS A 46 -19.47 10.32 30.02
N ILE A 47 -18.33 10.15 29.34
CA ILE A 47 -17.64 11.24 28.64
C ILE A 47 -18.51 11.79 27.51
N PHE A 48 -19.17 10.92 26.72
CA PHE A 48 -20.11 11.36 25.68
C PHE A 48 -21.25 12.20 26.27
N SER A 49 -21.84 11.76 27.38
CA SER A 49 -22.90 12.51 28.06
C SER A 49 -22.44 13.90 28.51
N ILE A 50 -21.24 14.01 29.10
CA ILE A 50 -20.67 15.28 29.52
C ILE A 50 -20.41 16.19 28.31
N GLN A 51 -19.74 15.68 27.28
CA GLN A 51 -19.40 16.46 26.08
C GLN A 51 -20.65 16.98 25.38
N ARG A 52 -21.68 16.13 25.22
CA ARG A 52 -22.96 16.52 24.62
C ARG A 52 -23.71 17.55 25.46
N GLY A 53 -23.66 17.47 26.79
CA GLY A 53 -24.21 18.49 27.66
C GLY A 53 -23.54 19.87 27.47
N LEU A 54 -22.22 19.88 27.25
CA LEU A 54 -21.48 21.12 26.96
C LEU A 54 -21.81 21.68 25.57
N ILE A 55 -21.92 20.83 24.56
CA ILE A 55 -22.36 21.23 23.21
C ILE A 55 -23.77 21.80 23.26
N ALA A 56 -24.70 21.13 23.96
CA ALA A 56 -26.09 21.59 24.12
C ALA A 56 -26.17 22.98 24.75
N LYS A 57 -25.33 23.23 25.76
CA LYS A 57 -25.29 24.50 26.50
C LYS A 57 -24.75 25.67 25.69
N HIS A 58 -23.72 25.45 24.86
CA HIS A 58 -22.96 26.54 24.24
C HIS A 58 -23.12 26.66 22.73
N VAL A 59 -23.61 25.62 22.05
CA VAL A 59 -23.72 25.55 20.59
C VAL A 59 -25.19 25.54 20.17
N ASN A 60 -25.92 24.47 20.51
CA ASN A 60 -27.35 24.34 20.22
C ASN A 60 -27.99 23.34 21.18
N ALA A 61 -29.07 23.73 21.85
CA ALA A 61 -29.81 22.89 22.79
C ALA A 61 -30.30 21.57 22.14
N ASP A 62 -30.61 21.59 20.85
CA ASP A 62 -30.86 20.38 20.07
C ASP A 62 -29.54 19.77 19.58
N VAL A 63 -28.88 19.05 20.47
CA VAL A 63 -27.54 18.48 20.23
C VAL A 63 -27.50 17.47 19.08
N GLU A 64 -28.63 16.84 18.72
CA GLU A 64 -28.68 15.90 17.58
C GLU A 64 -28.52 16.60 16.23
N THR A 65 -28.78 17.92 16.17
CA THR A 65 -28.56 18.72 14.95
C THR A 65 -27.12 19.22 14.79
N VAL A 66 -26.28 19.06 15.82
CA VAL A 66 -24.89 19.51 15.81
C VAL A 66 -23.98 18.41 15.25
N PRO A 67 -23.21 18.65 14.17
CA PRO A 67 -22.32 17.64 13.59
C PRO A 67 -21.30 17.11 14.60
N GLN A 68 -21.29 15.79 14.80
CA GLN A 68 -20.41 15.10 15.75
C GLN A 68 -19.82 13.85 15.10
N ILE A 69 -18.56 13.57 15.42
CA ILE A 69 -17.87 12.35 15.00
C ILE A 69 -17.31 11.59 16.20
N PHE A 70 -17.20 10.28 16.07
CA PHE A 70 -16.45 9.43 16.98
C PHE A 70 -15.55 8.49 16.17
N CYS A 71 -14.24 8.52 16.46
CA CYS A 71 -13.26 7.65 15.82
C CYS A 71 -12.86 6.51 16.78
N PRO A 72 -13.36 5.28 16.58
CA PRO A 72 -12.92 4.13 17.37
C PRO A 72 -11.51 3.70 16.95
N TYR A 73 -10.51 4.39 17.48
CA TYR A 73 -9.10 4.22 17.10
C TYR A 73 -8.33 3.33 18.08
N LYS A 74 -7.46 2.47 17.54
CA LYS A 74 -6.61 1.52 18.28
C LYS A 74 -7.43 0.65 19.25
N GLU A 75 -7.20 0.76 20.56
CA GLU A 75 -7.88 -0.03 21.59
C GLU A 75 -9.40 0.22 21.64
N VAL A 76 -9.84 1.40 21.22
CA VAL A 76 -11.24 1.82 21.27
C VAL A 76 -12.08 1.11 20.20
N LEU A 77 -11.46 0.57 19.14
CA LEU A 77 -12.17 -0.27 18.16
C LEU A 77 -12.72 -1.54 18.80
N ALA A 78 -11.95 -2.16 19.69
CA ALA A 78 -12.41 -3.33 20.43
C ALA A 78 -13.58 -2.97 21.36
N ASP A 79 -13.60 -1.77 21.93
CA ASP A 79 -14.71 -1.31 22.79
C ASP A 79 -16.00 -1.09 22.00
N TYR A 80 -15.86 -0.46 20.84
CA TYR A 80 -16.96 -0.28 19.90
C TYR A 80 -17.58 -1.63 19.52
N ARG A 81 -16.74 -2.61 19.17
CA ARG A 81 -17.22 -3.97 18.85
C ARG A 81 -17.75 -4.75 20.05
N ALA A 82 -17.32 -4.41 21.27
CA ALA A 82 -17.83 -5.00 22.51
C ALA A 82 -19.14 -4.36 23.03
N GLY A 83 -19.73 -3.42 22.29
CA GLY A 83 -21.04 -2.84 22.60
C GLY A 83 -21.00 -1.47 23.27
N LEU A 84 -19.91 -0.70 23.16
CA LEU A 84 -19.89 0.71 23.53
C LEU A 84 -21.03 1.48 22.85
N LYS A 85 -21.90 2.11 23.64
CA LYS A 85 -23.05 2.83 23.12
C LYS A 85 -22.68 4.24 22.70
N VAL A 86 -22.44 4.40 21.40
CA VAL A 86 -22.29 5.72 20.77
C VAL A 86 -23.68 6.28 20.42
N PRO A 87 -24.00 7.56 20.72
CA PRO A 87 -25.27 8.18 20.34
C PRO A 87 -25.57 8.06 18.85
N ASP A 88 -26.83 7.85 18.47
CA ASP A 88 -27.21 7.40 17.12
C ASP A 88 -26.95 8.41 16.00
N ASP A 89 -27.02 9.70 16.32
CA ASP A 89 -26.75 10.85 15.44
C ASP A 89 -25.25 11.12 15.22
N VAL A 90 -24.37 10.49 15.99
CA VAL A 90 -22.91 10.69 15.88
C VAL A 90 -22.36 9.79 14.78
N ALA A 91 -21.64 10.38 13.82
CA ALA A 91 -20.99 9.65 12.75
C ALA A 91 -19.80 8.83 13.29
N ILE A 92 -19.74 7.55 12.92
CA ILE A 92 -18.60 6.69 13.26
C ILE A 92 -17.56 6.80 12.14
N VAL A 93 -16.35 7.27 12.47
CA VAL A 93 -15.27 7.44 11.50
C VAL A 93 -14.25 6.32 11.69
N PHE A 94 -14.27 5.31 10.81
CA PHE A 94 -13.29 4.23 10.89
C PHE A 94 -11.93 4.68 10.35
N PRO A 95 -10.85 4.49 11.13
CA PRO A 95 -9.51 4.72 10.65
C PRO A 95 -9.04 3.54 9.78
N ASP A 96 -8.13 3.82 8.86
CA ASP A 96 -7.27 2.79 8.30
C ASP A 96 -6.23 2.30 9.33
N ASP A 97 -5.34 1.41 8.91
CA ASP A 97 -4.25 0.91 9.73
C ASP A 97 -3.01 1.80 9.70
N ASN A 98 -3.18 3.04 9.24
CA ASN A 98 -2.17 4.06 8.96
C ASN A 98 -1.32 3.82 7.70
N PHE A 99 -1.57 2.74 6.95
CA PHE A 99 -0.85 2.43 5.71
C PHE A 99 -1.80 2.27 4.52
N GLY A 100 -3.03 2.77 4.65
CA GLY A 100 -4.03 2.76 3.59
C GLY A 100 -5.03 1.61 3.66
N TYR A 101 -5.03 0.74 4.68
CA TYR A 101 -6.00 -0.36 4.75
C TYR A 101 -7.10 -0.11 5.79
N ILE A 102 -8.34 0.12 5.34
CA ILE A 102 -9.48 0.48 6.23
C ILE A 102 -9.76 -0.66 7.21
N ARG A 103 -9.79 -0.37 8.52
CA ARG A 103 -9.86 -1.40 9.58
C ARG A 103 -11.26 -1.84 9.98
N GLY A 104 -12.28 -1.13 9.53
CA GLY A 104 -13.64 -1.37 9.96
C GLY A 104 -14.62 -0.96 8.91
N PHE A 105 -15.62 -1.81 8.72
CA PHE A 105 -16.79 -1.53 7.92
C PHE A 105 -18.04 -1.73 8.79
N PRO A 106 -19.11 -0.95 8.55
CA PRO A 106 -20.36 -1.13 9.26
C PRO A 106 -21.09 -2.38 8.73
N SER A 107 -21.62 -3.17 9.65
CA SER A 107 -22.62 -4.20 9.32
C SER A 107 -23.87 -3.58 8.69
N GLU A 108 -24.69 -4.39 8.01
CA GLU A 108 -25.96 -3.93 7.43
C GLU A 108 -26.88 -3.26 8.46
N GLN A 109 -26.85 -3.72 9.72
CA GLN A 109 -27.63 -3.13 10.80
C GLN A 109 -27.03 -1.80 11.26
N GLU A 110 -25.70 -1.71 11.37
CA GLU A 110 -25.01 -0.46 11.72
C GLU A 110 -25.26 0.63 10.68
N GLN A 111 -25.30 0.29 9.39
CA GLN A 111 -25.55 1.25 8.29
C GLN A 111 -26.89 2.01 8.42
N LYS A 112 -27.82 1.56 9.28
CA LYS A 112 -29.10 2.23 9.54
C LYS A 112 -29.01 3.39 10.55
N ARG A 113 -27.88 3.57 11.22
CA ARG A 113 -27.67 4.63 12.21
C ARG A 113 -27.78 6.01 11.57
N LYS A 114 -28.44 6.96 12.25
CA LYS A 114 -28.69 8.32 11.73
C LYS A 114 -27.41 9.07 11.38
N GLY A 115 -26.38 8.97 12.22
CA GLY A 115 -25.11 9.66 12.03
C GLY A 115 -24.27 9.13 10.87
N GLY A 116 -24.58 7.94 10.35
CA GLY A 116 -23.82 7.31 9.28
C GLY A 116 -22.36 6.99 9.65
N PHE A 117 -21.54 6.78 8.62
CA PHE A 117 -20.15 6.36 8.76
C PHE A 117 -19.21 7.18 7.89
N GLY A 118 -17.95 7.23 8.30
CA GLY A 118 -16.87 7.93 7.60
C GLY A 118 -15.54 7.19 7.64
N VAL A 119 -14.53 7.75 6.98
CA VAL A 119 -13.17 7.21 6.88
C VAL A 119 -12.16 8.27 7.34
N TYR A 120 -11.19 7.84 8.14
CA TYR A 120 -9.91 8.53 8.32
C TYR A 120 -8.80 7.72 7.66
N TYR A 121 -8.24 8.24 6.57
CA TYR A 121 -7.29 7.55 5.70
C TYR A 121 -5.88 8.16 5.80
N HIS A 122 -4.82 7.42 5.47
CA HIS A 122 -3.45 7.94 5.45
C HIS A 122 -2.79 7.80 4.08
N ILE A 123 -2.15 8.88 3.63
CA ILE A 123 -1.13 8.87 2.56
C ILE A 123 0.22 9.43 3.04
N SER A 124 0.34 9.70 4.35
CA SER A 124 1.55 10.04 5.10
C SER A 124 1.35 9.62 6.55
N TYR A 125 2.38 9.11 7.21
CA TYR A 125 2.26 8.67 8.61
C TYR A 125 3.56 8.71 9.40
N LEU A 126 3.48 9.32 10.59
CA LEU A 126 4.50 9.28 11.63
C LEU A 126 4.15 8.16 12.62
N GLY A 127 4.73 6.99 12.42
CA GLY A 127 4.41 5.83 13.25
C GLY A 127 5.10 4.54 12.84
N ARG A 128 4.79 3.47 13.58
CA ARG A 128 5.32 2.12 13.35
C ARG A 128 4.61 1.42 12.17
N PRO A 129 5.24 0.45 11.50
CA PRO A 129 6.57 -0.09 11.79
C PRO A 129 7.73 0.84 11.40
N LEU A 130 7.59 1.54 10.29
CA LEU A 130 8.47 2.61 9.84
C LEU A 130 7.58 3.76 9.37
N SER A 131 7.99 4.99 9.63
CA SER A 131 7.27 6.17 9.16
C SER A 131 7.54 6.41 7.67
N TYR A 132 6.56 6.98 6.97
CA TYR A 132 6.70 7.44 5.59
C TYR A 132 6.14 8.86 5.50
N LEU A 133 7.05 9.82 5.38
CA LEU A 133 6.79 11.25 5.60
C LEU A 133 7.37 12.13 4.49
N TRP A 134 8.22 11.57 3.63
CA TRP A 134 9.00 12.35 2.69
C TRP A 134 8.32 12.42 1.32
N LEU A 135 8.00 11.27 0.73
CA LEU A 135 7.40 11.19 -0.60
C LEU A 135 6.04 10.51 -0.53
N ASN A 136 5.07 10.99 -1.33
CA ASN A 136 3.83 10.26 -1.49
C ASN A 136 4.01 9.10 -2.48
N SER A 137 4.21 7.91 -1.94
CA SER A 137 4.36 6.64 -2.69
C SER A 137 3.10 5.77 -2.65
N THR A 138 1.94 6.33 -2.27
CA THR A 138 0.66 5.61 -2.21
C THR A 138 -0.02 5.65 -3.59
N PRO A 139 -0.22 4.49 -4.27
CA PRO A 139 -0.83 4.48 -5.59
C PRO A 139 -2.27 5.01 -5.58
N PRO A 140 -2.68 5.81 -6.59
CA PRO A 140 -4.09 6.17 -6.76
C PRO A 140 -5.02 4.94 -6.80
N ALA A 141 -4.57 3.82 -7.35
CA ALA A 141 -5.36 2.60 -7.40
C ALA A 141 -5.65 1.99 -6.00
N LEU A 142 -4.74 2.13 -5.03
CA LEU A 142 -4.98 1.71 -3.64
C LEU A 142 -5.99 2.63 -2.97
N ILE A 143 -5.83 3.95 -3.12
CA ILE A 143 -6.82 4.94 -2.64
C ILE A 143 -8.20 4.61 -3.22
N TRP A 144 -8.27 4.37 -4.53
CA TRP A 144 -9.52 4.02 -5.20
C TRP A 144 -10.13 2.76 -4.60
N GLN A 145 -9.35 1.70 -4.44
CA GLN A 145 -9.84 0.43 -3.93
C GLN A 145 -10.54 0.63 -2.58
N GLU A 146 -9.82 1.23 -1.63
CA GLU A 146 -10.24 1.30 -0.23
C GLU A 146 -11.41 2.26 -0.06
N MET A 147 -11.35 3.41 -0.73
CA MET A 147 -12.43 4.38 -0.68
C MET A 147 -13.68 3.90 -1.45
N ASN A 148 -13.52 3.10 -2.50
CA ASN A 148 -14.65 2.45 -3.17
C ASN A 148 -15.30 1.37 -2.28
N LYS A 149 -14.52 0.57 -1.54
CA LYS A 149 -15.08 -0.31 -0.49
C LYS A 149 -15.86 0.49 0.55
N ALA A 150 -15.30 1.59 1.04
CA ALA A 150 -15.99 2.44 2.02
C ALA A 150 -17.33 2.97 1.48
N TYR A 151 -17.31 3.52 0.25
CA TYR A 151 -18.50 4.07 -0.40
C TYR A 151 -19.60 3.04 -0.67
N GLU A 152 -19.24 1.85 -1.15
CA GLU A 152 -20.18 0.76 -1.43
C GLU A 152 -20.77 0.15 -0.14
N ASN A 153 -20.10 0.32 1.01
CA ASN A 153 -20.55 -0.16 2.31
C ASN A 153 -21.07 0.97 3.23
N GLY A 154 -21.57 2.05 2.65
CA GLY A 154 -22.36 3.08 3.37
C GLY A 154 -21.55 4.10 4.16
N MET A 155 -20.22 4.11 4.05
CA MET A 155 -19.36 5.08 4.73
C MET A 155 -19.25 6.37 3.91
N ARG A 156 -20.32 7.16 3.89
CA ARG A 156 -20.48 8.31 2.98
C ARG A 156 -20.57 9.67 3.67
N GLN A 157 -20.56 9.70 5.01
CA GLN A 157 -20.86 10.91 5.77
C GLN A 157 -19.65 11.83 5.96
N PHE A 158 -18.46 11.27 6.10
CA PHE A 158 -17.26 12.03 6.44
C PHE A 158 -15.99 11.33 5.96
N TRP A 159 -15.23 11.94 5.05
CA TRP A 159 -13.93 11.44 4.61
C TRP A 159 -12.84 12.47 4.92
N ILE A 160 -11.79 12.04 5.60
CA ILE A 160 -10.59 12.86 5.85
C ILE A 160 -9.35 12.02 5.58
N VAL A 161 -8.32 12.65 5.01
CA VAL A 161 -7.03 12.01 4.70
C VAL A 161 -5.89 12.77 5.37
N ASN A 162 -4.98 12.02 6.01
CA ASN A 162 -3.71 12.54 6.48
C ASN A 162 -2.75 12.65 5.30
N VAL A 163 -2.39 13.89 4.96
CA VAL A 163 -1.50 14.23 3.84
C VAL A 163 -0.11 14.69 4.32
N GLY A 164 0.19 14.56 5.61
CA GLY A 164 1.41 15.09 6.20
C GLY A 164 1.55 16.59 5.96
N ASP A 165 2.68 16.99 5.38
CA ASP A 165 3.04 18.38 5.07
C ASP A 165 2.34 18.95 3.81
N ILE A 166 1.30 18.26 3.30
CA ILE A 166 0.55 18.56 2.07
C ILE A 166 1.37 18.27 0.81
N LYS A 167 2.59 18.78 0.71
CA LYS A 167 3.53 18.48 -0.39
C LYS A 167 4.45 17.31 0.03
N PRO A 168 4.80 16.36 -0.87
CA PRO A 168 4.45 16.28 -2.29
C PRO A 168 3.22 15.38 -2.53
N ALA A 169 2.17 15.51 -1.71
CA ALA A 169 1.01 14.61 -1.74
C ALA A 169 -0.15 15.10 -2.64
N GLU A 170 0.07 16.10 -3.49
CA GLU A 170 -0.96 16.77 -4.29
C GLU A 170 -1.78 15.78 -5.14
N ILE A 171 -1.12 14.86 -5.86
CA ILE A 171 -1.78 13.86 -6.73
C ILE A 171 -2.71 12.95 -5.92
N GLY A 172 -2.24 12.43 -4.78
CA GLY A 172 -3.03 11.52 -3.93
C GLY A 172 -4.15 12.24 -3.19
N MET A 173 -3.86 13.43 -2.65
CA MET A 173 -4.84 14.31 -2.01
C MET A 173 -5.96 14.70 -2.97
N GLU A 174 -5.61 15.11 -4.18
CA GLU A 174 -6.60 15.48 -5.19
C GLU A 174 -7.47 14.29 -5.58
N PHE A 175 -6.88 13.13 -5.83
CA PHE A 175 -7.67 11.96 -6.19
C PHE A 175 -8.65 11.54 -5.09
N PHE A 176 -8.19 11.55 -3.84
CA PHE A 176 -9.04 11.32 -2.67
C PHE A 176 -10.21 12.30 -2.61
N LEU A 177 -9.95 13.59 -2.79
CA LEU A 177 -11.00 14.64 -2.77
C LEU A 177 -11.95 14.55 -3.96
N GLN A 178 -11.47 14.18 -5.16
CA GLN A 178 -12.33 13.94 -6.32
C GLN A 178 -13.26 12.75 -6.09
N MET A 179 -12.81 11.70 -5.39
CA MET A 179 -13.69 10.60 -4.97
C MET A 179 -14.68 11.03 -3.89
N ALA A 180 -14.26 11.84 -2.92
CA ALA A 180 -15.16 12.37 -1.89
C ALA A 180 -16.28 13.22 -2.49
N TYR A 181 -15.97 14.00 -3.54
CA TYR A 181 -16.93 14.82 -4.26
C TYR A 181 -17.90 13.98 -5.11
N ASP A 182 -17.37 13.04 -5.90
CA ASP A 182 -18.17 12.14 -6.74
C ASP A 182 -17.50 10.78 -6.91
N ALA A 183 -17.78 9.86 -5.97
CA ALA A 183 -17.27 8.49 -6.02
C ALA A 183 -17.79 7.71 -7.24
N SER A 184 -18.97 8.07 -7.77
CA SER A 184 -19.59 7.34 -8.88
C SER A 184 -18.88 7.56 -10.21
N ARG A 185 -18.19 8.70 -10.37
CA ARG A 185 -17.30 8.99 -11.51
C ARG A 185 -16.14 8.02 -11.61
N TRP A 186 -15.65 7.55 -10.47
CA TRP A 186 -14.45 6.71 -10.37
C TRP A 186 -14.84 5.24 -10.21
N THR A 187 -15.01 4.58 -11.34
CA THR A 187 -15.28 3.15 -11.41
C THR A 187 -13.99 2.37 -11.66
N ILE A 188 -14.06 1.06 -11.51
CA ILE A 188 -12.98 0.13 -11.90
C ILE A 188 -12.50 0.31 -13.36
N ASN A 189 -13.34 0.87 -14.24
CA ASN A 189 -13.00 1.14 -15.65
C ASN A 189 -12.39 2.54 -15.88
N SER A 190 -12.59 3.48 -14.95
CA SER A 190 -12.20 4.88 -15.14
C SER A 190 -11.10 5.38 -14.19
N GLN A 191 -10.91 4.73 -13.02
CA GLN A 191 -9.97 5.17 -11.99
C GLN A 191 -8.54 5.36 -12.52
N HIS A 192 -8.03 4.41 -13.31
CA HIS A 192 -6.67 4.48 -13.86
C HIS A 192 -6.50 5.62 -14.87
N GLY A 193 -7.60 6.17 -15.40
CA GLY A 193 -7.56 7.35 -16.26
C GLY A 193 -7.18 8.64 -15.52
N PHE A 194 -7.18 8.64 -14.18
CA PHE A 194 -6.94 9.82 -13.36
C PHE A 194 -5.58 10.48 -13.66
N LEU A 195 -4.47 9.73 -13.61
CA LEU A 195 -3.12 10.30 -13.83
C LEU A 195 -2.99 10.98 -15.19
N ARG A 196 -3.62 10.42 -16.23
CA ARG A 196 -3.64 11.04 -17.56
C ARG A 196 -4.52 12.28 -17.62
N GLN A 197 -5.69 12.27 -16.96
CA GLN A 197 -6.56 13.44 -16.87
C GLN A 197 -5.85 14.59 -16.13
N TRP A 198 -5.22 14.27 -15.00
CA TRP A 198 -4.41 15.18 -14.21
C TRP A 198 -3.25 15.74 -15.04
N ALA A 199 -2.42 14.89 -15.65
CA ALA A 199 -1.28 15.33 -16.45
C ALA A 199 -1.69 16.17 -17.68
N THR A 200 -2.86 15.88 -18.26
CA THR A 200 -3.42 16.70 -19.35
C THR A 200 -3.78 18.10 -18.88
N ARG A 201 -4.32 18.25 -17.66
CA ARG A 201 -4.63 19.56 -17.08
C ARG A 201 -3.36 20.36 -16.83
N GLU A 202 -2.36 19.76 -16.20
CA GLU A 202 -1.17 20.49 -15.74
C GLU A 202 -0.18 20.77 -16.88
N PHE A 203 0.04 19.79 -17.77
CA PHE A 203 1.12 19.86 -18.76
C PHE A 203 0.63 19.80 -20.22
N GLY A 204 -0.68 19.72 -20.44
CA GLY A 204 -1.27 19.63 -21.76
C GLY A 204 -1.26 18.22 -22.35
N LYS A 205 -1.99 18.06 -23.47
CA LYS A 205 -2.29 16.74 -24.06
C LYS A 205 -1.06 16.03 -24.62
N GLU A 206 -0.09 16.76 -25.16
CA GLU A 206 1.04 16.22 -25.93
C GLU A 206 1.86 15.20 -25.14
N ARG A 207 2.18 15.50 -23.87
CA ARG A 207 3.03 14.66 -23.00
C ARG A 207 2.26 13.94 -21.90
N SER A 208 0.94 14.18 -21.78
CA SER A 208 0.10 13.63 -20.72
C SER A 208 0.20 12.11 -20.54
N ALA A 209 0.28 11.34 -21.64
CA ALA A 209 0.38 9.88 -21.57
C ALA A 209 1.75 9.42 -21.06
N GLU A 210 2.82 10.10 -21.47
CA GLU A 210 4.19 9.82 -21.03
C GLU A 210 4.36 10.15 -19.54
N ILE A 211 3.87 11.31 -19.10
CA ILE A 211 3.88 11.74 -17.70
C ILE A 211 3.05 10.79 -16.83
N ALA A 212 1.85 10.41 -17.28
CA ALA A 212 1.03 9.44 -16.56
C ALA A 212 1.73 8.09 -16.42
N SER A 213 2.41 7.61 -17.46
CA SER A 213 3.17 6.36 -17.41
C SER A 213 4.37 6.43 -16.46
N ILE A 214 5.08 7.57 -16.39
CA ILE A 214 6.16 7.79 -15.43
C ILE A 214 5.62 7.70 -14.00
N MET A 215 4.50 8.37 -13.72
CA MET A 215 3.93 8.41 -12.37
C MET A 215 3.30 7.07 -11.98
N ASP A 216 2.67 6.37 -12.91
CA ASP A 216 2.13 5.03 -12.68
C ASP A 216 3.24 4.05 -12.25
N GLU A 217 4.37 4.06 -12.96
CA GLU A 217 5.52 3.23 -12.61
C GLU A 217 6.21 3.68 -11.30
N TYR A 218 6.29 5.00 -11.05
CA TYR A 218 6.75 5.54 -9.76
C TYR A 218 5.90 5.00 -8.60
N TYR A 219 4.57 5.02 -8.72
CA TYR A 219 3.67 4.50 -7.70
C TYR A 219 3.78 2.98 -7.57
N ARG A 220 3.88 2.24 -8.68
CA ARG A 220 4.07 0.79 -8.66
C ARG A 220 5.35 0.40 -7.92
N LEU A 221 6.48 1.06 -8.22
CA LEU A 221 7.75 0.82 -7.54
C LEU A 221 7.72 1.27 -6.07
N GLY A 222 7.02 2.37 -5.75
CA GLY A 222 6.81 2.83 -4.39
C GLY A 222 5.92 1.89 -3.57
N PHE A 223 4.92 1.27 -4.19
CA PHE A 223 4.06 0.27 -3.57
C PHE A 223 4.85 -0.99 -3.20
N GLN A 224 5.66 -1.52 -4.11
CA GLN A 224 6.52 -2.68 -3.81
C GLN A 224 7.35 -2.53 -2.51
N ARG A 225 7.86 -1.32 -2.28
CA ARG A 225 8.51 -0.89 -1.05
C ARG A 225 8.67 0.64 -1.08
N LYS A 226 8.14 1.33 -0.08
CA LYS A 226 8.21 2.80 0.00
C LYS A 226 9.66 3.29 0.07
N PRO A 227 9.98 4.47 -0.48
CA PRO A 227 11.31 5.10 -0.39
C PRO A 227 11.89 5.13 1.05
N GLU A 228 11.05 5.36 2.05
CA GLU A 228 11.42 5.44 3.47
C GLU A 228 11.55 4.08 4.15
N HIS A 229 11.02 3.03 3.54
CA HIS A 229 10.96 1.66 4.09
C HIS A 229 12.09 0.76 3.57
N LEU A 230 13.10 1.33 2.90
CA LEU A 230 14.20 0.54 2.35
C LEU A 230 15.09 -0.10 3.43
N GLN A 231 14.92 0.25 4.71
CA GLN A 231 15.42 -0.55 5.83
C GLN A 231 14.62 -1.87 5.95
N TRP A 232 15.31 -3.02 5.86
CA TRP A 232 14.69 -4.36 5.86
C TRP A 232 14.59 -5.04 7.22
N TYR A 233 14.78 -4.25 8.28
CA TYR A 233 14.72 -4.66 9.67
C TYR A 233 13.99 -3.61 10.48
N LEU A 234 13.34 -4.02 11.58
CA LEU A 234 12.66 -3.08 12.45
C LEU A 234 13.67 -2.32 13.33
N PRO A 235 13.34 -1.10 13.79
CA PRO A 235 14.20 -0.38 14.73
C PRO A 235 14.52 -1.23 15.97
N GLY A 236 15.81 -1.35 16.28
CA GLY A 236 16.32 -2.19 17.38
C GLY A 236 16.63 -3.64 17.00
N GLU A 237 16.32 -4.09 15.78
CA GLU A 237 16.79 -5.37 15.27
C GLU A 237 18.20 -5.29 14.71
N THR A 238 18.88 -6.45 14.64
CA THR A 238 20.16 -6.57 13.94
C THR A 238 19.99 -6.20 12.46
N PRO A 239 20.82 -5.28 11.92
CA PRO A 239 20.83 -4.97 10.51
C PRO A 239 21.04 -6.21 9.65
N ARG A 240 20.30 -6.30 8.55
CA ARG A 240 20.37 -7.39 7.56
C ARG A 240 20.10 -6.84 6.15
N PRO A 241 20.64 -7.48 5.10
CA PRO A 241 20.35 -7.11 3.72
C PRO A 241 18.86 -7.31 3.41
N SER A 242 18.45 -6.77 2.26
CA SER A 242 17.13 -6.98 1.71
C SER A 242 16.88 -8.46 1.40
N ALA A 243 15.60 -8.82 1.31
CA ALA A 243 15.18 -10.13 0.82
C ALA A 243 15.19 -10.21 -0.73
N LEU A 244 15.66 -9.15 -1.42
CA LEU A 244 15.74 -9.14 -2.87
C LEU A 244 17.01 -9.86 -3.31
N THR A 245 16.88 -10.66 -4.35
CA THR A 245 18.03 -11.15 -5.09
C THR A 245 18.73 -10.00 -5.83
N ASN A 246 20.01 -10.16 -6.15
CA ASN A 246 20.75 -9.16 -6.95
C ASN A 246 20.07 -8.86 -8.30
N ASN A 247 19.38 -9.83 -8.90
CA ASN A 247 18.61 -9.59 -10.14
C ASN A 247 17.37 -8.72 -9.89
N GLU A 248 16.63 -8.94 -8.80
CA GLU A 248 15.48 -8.11 -8.42
C GLU A 248 15.92 -6.68 -8.08
N ILE A 249 17.04 -6.53 -7.35
CA ILE A 249 17.66 -5.23 -7.08
C ILE A 249 17.96 -4.50 -8.39
N LEU A 250 18.68 -5.16 -9.31
CA LEU A 250 19.02 -4.53 -10.58
C LEU A 250 17.82 -4.14 -11.41
N ASN A 251 16.82 -5.02 -11.52
CA ASN A 251 15.60 -4.71 -12.28
C ASN A 251 14.88 -3.50 -11.69
N ARG A 252 14.86 -3.38 -10.35
CA ARG A 252 14.29 -2.21 -9.66
C ARG A 252 15.09 -0.94 -9.94
N LEU A 253 16.43 -0.98 -9.88
CA LEU A 253 17.28 0.17 -10.19
C LEU A 253 17.15 0.59 -11.66
N ASP A 254 17.09 -0.36 -12.59
CA ASP A 254 16.88 -0.11 -14.02
C ASP A 254 15.51 0.54 -14.28
N ALA A 255 14.44 0.09 -13.59
CA ALA A 255 13.11 0.67 -13.70
C ALA A 255 13.08 2.13 -13.22
N TYR A 256 13.66 2.43 -12.05
CA TYR A 256 13.82 3.80 -11.57
C TYR A 256 14.67 4.67 -12.51
N ALA A 257 15.77 4.12 -13.03
CA ALA A 257 16.63 4.81 -13.98
C ALA A 257 15.90 5.16 -15.29
N ALA A 258 15.02 4.27 -15.76
CA ALA A 258 14.21 4.49 -16.96
C ALA A 258 13.21 5.65 -16.75
N ILE A 259 12.42 5.63 -15.67
CA ILE A 259 11.46 6.70 -15.41
C ILE A 259 12.14 8.04 -15.13
N ARG A 260 13.29 8.04 -14.43
CA ARG A 260 14.11 9.24 -14.23
C ARG A 260 14.58 9.83 -15.55
N LYS A 261 15.12 8.99 -16.45
CA LYS A 261 15.58 9.42 -17.78
C LYS A 261 14.46 10.07 -18.59
N HIS A 262 13.28 9.47 -18.59
CA HIS A 262 12.13 10.04 -19.31
C HIS A 262 11.66 11.34 -18.65
N ALA A 263 11.61 11.39 -17.31
CA ALA A 263 11.23 12.60 -16.59
C ALA A 263 12.19 13.77 -16.86
N ASP A 264 13.51 13.50 -16.88
CA ASP A 264 14.55 14.47 -17.22
C ASP A 264 14.40 15.00 -18.66
N ALA A 265 14.13 14.10 -19.62
CA ALA A 265 13.95 14.46 -21.01
C ALA A 265 12.74 15.38 -21.22
N ILE A 266 11.62 15.10 -20.56
CA ILE A 266 10.45 15.97 -20.58
C ILE A 266 10.80 17.33 -19.96
N TYR A 267 11.41 17.35 -18.77
CA TYR A 267 11.79 18.59 -18.10
C TYR A 267 12.68 19.49 -18.97
N ALA A 268 13.68 18.91 -19.64
CA ALA A 268 14.57 19.63 -20.55
C ALA A 268 13.81 20.25 -21.75
N GLY A 269 12.79 19.56 -22.25
CA GLY A 269 11.95 20.01 -23.36
C GLY A 269 10.81 20.97 -22.98
N LEU A 270 10.48 21.13 -21.69
CA LEU A 270 9.38 21.98 -21.25
C LEU A 270 9.70 23.48 -21.38
N PRO A 271 8.70 24.33 -21.69
CA PRO A 271 8.85 25.77 -21.62
C PRO A 271 9.16 26.20 -20.19
N ALA A 272 9.94 27.28 -20.03
CA ALA A 272 10.38 27.76 -18.73
C ALA A 272 9.24 27.96 -17.72
N THR A 273 8.07 28.40 -18.20
CA THR A 273 6.86 28.62 -17.38
C THR A 273 6.25 27.35 -16.78
N LYS A 274 6.63 26.16 -17.27
CA LYS A 274 6.14 24.86 -16.78
C LYS A 274 7.20 24.04 -16.05
N ARG A 275 8.45 24.50 -16.03
CA ARG A 275 9.56 23.77 -15.42
C ARG A 275 9.41 23.69 -13.90
N ASP A 276 9.04 24.78 -13.23
CA ASP A 276 8.91 24.77 -11.76
C ASP A 276 7.80 23.82 -11.27
N GLU A 277 6.63 23.87 -11.91
CA GLU A 277 5.49 22.97 -11.65
C GLU A 277 5.85 21.50 -11.94
N TYR A 278 6.52 21.24 -13.07
CA TYR A 278 6.97 19.89 -13.38
C TYR A 278 8.04 19.39 -12.42
N TYR A 279 8.93 20.29 -11.98
CA TYR A 279 9.98 19.95 -11.02
C TYR A 279 9.36 19.50 -9.70
N GLU A 280 8.41 20.27 -9.16
CA GLU A 280 7.81 19.94 -7.87
C GLU A 280 6.91 18.70 -7.92
N LEU A 281 6.08 18.55 -8.97
CA LEU A 281 5.05 17.51 -9.04
C LEU A 281 5.57 16.17 -9.56
N ILE A 282 6.63 16.18 -10.40
CA ILE A 282 7.12 14.98 -11.10
C ILE A 282 8.60 14.75 -10.85
N LEU A 283 9.44 15.74 -11.18
CA LEU A 283 10.88 15.50 -11.29
C LEU A 283 11.51 15.21 -9.92
N TYR A 284 11.17 16.01 -8.91
CA TYR A 284 11.68 15.83 -7.56
C TYR A 284 11.30 14.47 -6.97
N PRO A 285 10.02 14.04 -6.92
CA PRO A 285 9.67 12.70 -6.44
C PRO A 285 10.38 11.57 -7.19
N VAL A 286 10.44 11.65 -8.53
CA VAL A 286 11.05 10.60 -9.37
C VAL A 286 12.56 10.51 -9.15
N ARG A 287 13.28 11.64 -9.18
CA ARG A 287 14.73 11.67 -8.97
C ARG A 287 15.10 11.24 -7.55
N SER A 288 14.36 11.74 -6.56
CA SER A 288 14.55 11.42 -5.14
C SER A 288 14.33 9.94 -4.86
N ALA A 289 13.23 9.36 -5.37
CA ALA A 289 12.96 7.94 -5.21
C ALA A 289 14.01 7.06 -5.93
N ALA A 290 14.44 7.45 -7.14
CA ALA A 290 15.51 6.76 -7.84
C ALA A 290 16.83 6.80 -7.04
N ALA A 291 17.20 7.97 -6.51
CA ALA A 291 18.43 8.16 -5.76
C ALA A 291 18.43 7.41 -4.42
N VAL A 292 17.33 7.36 -3.68
CA VAL A 292 17.30 6.62 -2.40
C VAL A 292 17.36 5.11 -2.59
N ASN A 293 16.75 4.58 -3.66
CA ASN A 293 16.89 3.16 -4.02
C ASN A 293 18.33 2.85 -4.45
N GLU A 294 18.93 3.69 -5.28
CA GLU A 294 20.34 3.58 -5.68
C GLU A 294 21.26 3.63 -4.45
N ARG A 295 21.08 4.60 -3.54
CA ARG A 295 21.84 4.71 -2.29
C ARG A 295 21.75 3.43 -1.47
N PHE A 296 20.54 2.91 -1.25
CA PHE A 296 20.35 1.75 -0.40
C PHE A 296 20.98 0.49 -0.99
N PHE A 297 20.58 0.14 -2.21
CA PHE A 297 20.98 -1.14 -2.80
C PHE A 297 22.42 -1.14 -3.31
N ALA A 298 22.97 0.00 -3.69
CA ALA A 298 24.40 0.09 -3.99
C ALA A 298 25.25 -0.16 -2.73
N ALA A 299 24.84 0.36 -1.57
CA ALA A 299 25.53 0.06 -0.32
C ALA A 299 25.44 -1.43 0.05
N GLU A 300 24.28 -2.05 -0.13
CA GLU A 300 24.08 -3.48 0.11
C GLU A 300 25.01 -4.35 -0.75
N ILE A 301 25.03 -4.12 -2.07
CA ILE A 301 25.89 -4.88 -2.99
C ILE A 301 27.38 -4.60 -2.71
N ALA A 302 27.75 -3.36 -2.37
CA ALA A 302 29.12 -3.03 -2.00
C ALA A 302 29.58 -3.89 -0.80
N GLN A 303 28.76 -3.97 0.25
CA GLN A 303 29.06 -4.77 1.44
C GLN A 303 29.13 -6.27 1.11
N GLU A 304 28.21 -6.80 0.29
CA GLU A 304 28.23 -8.20 -0.14
C GLU A 304 29.54 -8.54 -0.89
N TYR A 305 30.01 -7.63 -1.74
CA TYR A 305 31.16 -7.85 -2.61
C TYR A 305 32.50 -7.54 -1.93
N ASN A 306 32.51 -6.90 -0.75
CA ASN A 306 33.71 -6.39 -0.10
C ASN A 306 34.85 -7.43 -0.04
N ALA A 307 34.54 -8.64 0.45
CA ALA A 307 35.53 -9.71 0.58
C ALA A 307 35.79 -10.50 -0.71
N LYS A 308 34.85 -10.49 -1.67
CA LYS A 308 34.87 -11.38 -2.85
C LYS A 308 35.37 -10.69 -4.12
N ARG A 309 35.06 -9.40 -4.29
CA ARG A 309 35.31 -8.57 -5.48
C ARG A 309 35.53 -7.11 -5.09
N PRO A 310 36.68 -6.77 -4.46
CA PRO A 310 36.89 -5.46 -3.85
C PRO A 310 36.83 -4.28 -4.84
N ALA A 311 37.32 -4.44 -6.07
CA ALA A 311 37.18 -3.40 -7.12
C ALA A 311 35.71 -3.10 -7.44
N ALA A 312 34.88 -4.15 -7.57
CA ALA A 312 33.45 -4.00 -7.81
C ALA A 312 32.74 -3.39 -6.60
N ALA A 313 33.11 -3.79 -5.37
CA ALA A 313 32.59 -3.22 -4.14
C ALA A 313 32.84 -1.70 -4.05
N ILE A 314 34.04 -1.24 -4.38
CA ILE A 314 34.39 0.19 -4.42
C ILE A 314 33.52 0.96 -5.43
N ASN A 315 33.25 0.39 -6.61
CA ASN A 315 32.41 1.04 -7.61
C ASN A 315 30.96 1.19 -7.12
N TRP A 316 30.43 0.19 -6.43
CA TRP A 316 29.12 0.27 -5.80
C TRP A 316 29.07 1.25 -4.63
N ALA A 317 30.12 1.29 -3.79
CA ALA A 317 30.23 2.29 -2.73
C ALA A 317 30.20 3.71 -3.30
N LYS A 318 30.91 3.97 -4.42
CA LYS A 318 30.86 5.26 -5.13
C LYS A 318 29.45 5.59 -5.66
N ARG A 319 28.71 4.60 -6.18
CA ARG A 319 27.31 4.79 -6.61
C ARG A 319 26.43 5.19 -5.44
N SER A 320 26.57 4.53 -4.29
CA SER A 320 25.84 4.88 -3.07
C SER A 320 26.13 6.31 -2.59
N ILE A 321 27.42 6.69 -2.53
CA ILE A 321 27.85 8.04 -2.12
C ILE A 321 27.32 9.10 -3.09
N SER A 322 27.41 8.84 -4.40
CA SER A 322 26.88 9.76 -5.41
C SER A 322 25.36 9.92 -5.32
N ALA A 323 24.64 8.85 -4.98
CA ALA A 323 23.20 8.88 -4.82
C ALA A 323 22.78 9.66 -3.56
N ASP A 324 23.52 9.54 -2.47
CA ASP A 324 23.32 10.34 -1.25
C ASP A 324 23.52 11.85 -1.52
N ALA A 325 24.59 12.20 -2.25
CA ALA A 325 24.81 13.58 -2.70
C ALA A 325 23.69 14.08 -3.61
N ALA A 326 23.13 13.23 -4.47
CA ALA A 326 22.00 13.59 -5.32
C ALA A 326 20.73 13.89 -4.51
N ILE A 327 20.40 13.10 -3.48
CA ILE A 327 19.26 13.38 -2.58
C ILE A 327 19.43 14.74 -1.91
N THR A 328 20.64 15.02 -1.42
CA THR A 328 20.99 16.32 -0.80
C THR A 328 20.81 17.47 -1.80
N HIS A 329 21.28 17.29 -3.04
CA HIS A 329 21.15 18.30 -4.09
C HIS A 329 19.68 18.59 -4.45
N GLU A 330 18.90 17.54 -4.75
CA GLU A 330 17.49 17.69 -5.12
C GLU A 330 16.69 18.35 -3.99
N THR A 331 16.94 17.95 -2.74
CA THR A 331 16.25 18.51 -1.56
C THR A 331 16.65 19.97 -1.33
N THR A 332 17.93 20.30 -1.47
CA THR A 332 18.40 21.68 -1.36
C THR A 332 17.78 22.56 -2.44
N TYR A 333 17.76 22.11 -3.69
CA TYR A 333 17.16 22.86 -4.77
C TYR A 333 15.66 23.07 -4.54
N PHE A 334 14.92 22.02 -4.17
CA PHE A 334 13.48 22.13 -3.89
C PHE A 334 13.18 23.16 -2.78
N ASN A 335 13.92 23.11 -1.68
CA ASN A 335 13.68 23.98 -0.53
C ASN A 335 14.20 25.41 -0.77
N GLU A 336 15.40 25.58 -1.33
CA GLU A 336 16.11 26.86 -1.32
C GLU A 336 16.06 27.62 -2.66
N ASN A 337 15.82 26.93 -3.78
CA ASN A 337 15.95 27.53 -5.11
C ASN A 337 14.66 27.53 -5.93
N LEU A 338 13.86 26.46 -5.84
CA LEU A 338 12.63 26.30 -6.62
C LEU A 338 11.67 27.46 -6.31
N VAL A 339 11.25 28.17 -7.36
CA VAL A 339 10.38 29.37 -7.27
C VAL A 339 10.94 30.39 -6.25
N GLY A 340 12.26 30.61 -6.24
CA GLY A 340 12.92 31.56 -5.33
C GLY A 340 12.87 31.14 -3.85
N GLY A 341 12.83 29.84 -3.57
CA GLY A 341 12.77 29.30 -2.21
C GLY A 341 11.36 29.32 -1.60
N LYS A 342 10.31 29.36 -2.43
CA LYS A 342 8.91 29.36 -1.99
C LYS A 342 8.58 28.20 -1.04
N TRP A 343 9.22 27.06 -1.25
CA TRP A 343 8.95 25.81 -0.53
C TRP A 343 10.02 25.46 0.51
N ARG A 344 10.71 26.47 1.04
CA ARG A 344 11.73 26.28 2.06
C ARG A 344 11.19 25.44 3.23
N TYR A 345 11.99 24.46 3.65
CA TYR A 345 11.75 23.50 4.73
C TYR A 345 10.69 22.43 4.48
N ILE A 346 10.01 22.42 3.33
CA ILE A 346 8.96 21.43 3.06
C ILE A 346 9.53 20.02 2.88
N MET A 347 10.65 19.89 2.16
CA MET A 347 11.22 18.57 1.89
C MET A 347 12.26 18.20 2.93
N SER A 348 12.02 17.07 3.61
CA SER A 348 12.94 16.46 4.56
C SER A 348 13.03 14.96 4.25
N PRO A 349 14.12 14.50 3.60
CA PRO A 349 14.24 13.09 3.21
C PRO A 349 14.30 12.14 4.39
N GLU A 350 14.73 12.65 5.56
CA GLU A 350 14.97 11.86 6.75
C GLU A 350 14.62 12.66 8.00
N MET A 351 14.05 11.98 8.99
CA MET A 351 13.90 12.54 10.34
C MET A 351 15.28 12.88 10.94
N ASN A 352 15.36 13.91 11.78
CA ASN A 352 16.62 14.26 12.42
C ASN A 352 17.12 13.13 13.35
N PRO A 353 18.45 12.99 13.54
CA PRO A 353 19.01 12.06 14.52
C PRO A 353 18.36 12.19 15.90
N GLY A 354 17.99 11.06 16.49
CA GLY A 354 17.36 10.99 17.81
C GLY A 354 15.85 11.27 17.85
N GLN A 355 15.25 11.77 16.77
CA GLN A 355 13.79 11.90 16.69
C GLN A 355 13.15 10.55 16.43
N TRP A 356 12.19 10.19 17.30
CA TRP A 356 11.33 9.02 17.16
C TRP A 356 12.07 7.70 16.78
N PRO A 357 13.11 7.31 17.54
CA PRO A 357 14.01 6.23 17.14
C PRO A 357 13.31 4.89 16.91
N SER A 358 12.15 4.64 17.55
CA SER A 358 11.39 3.39 17.38
C SER A 358 10.56 3.28 16.09
N MET A 359 10.55 4.32 15.26
CA MET A 359 9.78 4.37 14.00
C MET A 359 10.53 5.06 12.85
N ARG A 360 11.81 5.36 13.07
CA ARG A 360 12.72 5.99 12.10
C ARG A 360 13.54 4.92 11.38
N SER A 361 13.67 5.08 10.07
CA SER A 361 14.62 4.32 9.26
C SER A 361 16.02 4.92 9.39
N THR A 362 17.03 4.06 9.37
CA THR A 362 18.45 4.41 9.42
C THR A 362 19.01 4.21 8.01
N PRO A 363 19.34 5.28 7.28
CA PRO A 363 19.95 5.15 5.97
C PRO A 363 21.32 4.46 6.09
N PRO A 364 21.76 3.71 5.06
CA PRO A 364 23.10 3.17 5.04
C PRO A 364 24.13 4.30 4.98
N ASN A 365 25.18 4.18 5.79
CA ASN A 365 26.33 5.07 5.77
C ASN A 365 27.54 4.25 5.33
N ILE A 366 28.17 4.66 4.22
CA ILE A 366 29.25 3.93 3.57
C ILE A 366 30.39 4.89 3.25
N ALA A 367 31.61 4.55 3.64
CA ALA A 367 32.82 5.28 3.31
C ALA A 367 33.72 4.42 2.41
N LEU A 368 34.48 5.05 1.50
CA LEU A 368 35.44 4.32 0.67
C LEU A 368 36.54 3.63 1.50
N THR A 369 36.80 4.11 2.71
CA THR A 369 37.73 3.52 3.67
C THR A 369 37.25 2.19 4.25
N ASP A 370 35.97 1.84 4.07
CA ASP A 370 35.40 0.57 4.55
C ASP A 370 35.77 -0.62 3.63
N PHE A 371 36.40 -0.34 2.48
CA PHE A 371 36.75 -1.31 1.45
C PHE A 371 38.28 -1.36 1.26
N PRO A 372 38.88 -2.55 1.13
CA PRO A 372 40.30 -2.68 0.88
C PRO A 372 40.65 -2.08 -0.48
N ALA A 373 41.76 -1.35 -0.55
CA ALA A 373 42.25 -0.78 -1.80
C ALA A 373 42.46 -1.90 -2.84
N SER A 374 41.90 -1.73 -4.03
CA SER A 374 42.12 -2.63 -5.16
C SER A 374 42.80 -1.87 -6.29
N THR A 375 43.80 -2.51 -6.88
CA THR A 375 44.51 -2.04 -8.08
C THR A 375 43.94 -2.64 -9.37
N ASP A 376 42.92 -3.48 -9.25
CA ASP A 376 42.29 -4.11 -10.41
C ASP A 376 41.52 -3.04 -11.21
N GLY A 377 41.59 -3.13 -12.53
CA GLY A 377 40.85 -2.24 -13.43
C GLY A 377 39.33 -2.35 -13.21
N PRO A 378 38.53 -1.39 -13.70
CA PRO A 378 37.08 -1.44 -13.54
C PRO A 378 36.51 -2.72 -14.15
N GLU A 379 36.06 -3.66 -13.33
CA GLU A 379 35.32 -4.82 -13.81
C GLU A 379 34.01 -4.34 -14.44
N THR A 380 33.78 -4.70 -15.71
CA THR A 380 32.51 -4.39 -16.38
C THR A 380 31.42 -5.31 -15.87
N PHE A 381 30.27 -4.70 -15.60
CA PHE A 381 29.17 -5.24 -14.80
C PHE A 381 28.33 -6.35 -15.51
N ALA A 382 28.87 -6.98 -16.55
CA ALA A 382 28.16 -7.92 -17.43
C ALA A 382 27.97 -9.35 -16.85
N GLN A 383 28.12 -9.54 -15.54
CA GLN A 383 28.02 -10.85 -14.88
C GLN A 383 27.00 -10.87 -13.73
N LEU A 384 25.81 -10.31 -13.97
CA LEU A 384 24.60 -10.71 -13.25
C LEU A 384 23.70 -11.41 -14.26
N THR A 385 23.70 -12.73 -14.15
CA THR A 385 23.21 -13.63 -15.20
C THR A 385 21.71 -13.49 -15.34
N LYS A 386 21.24 -12.83 -16.41
CA LYS A 386 19.86 -12.96 -16.88
C LYS A 386 19.69 -14.40 -17.36
N GLN A 387 18.98 -15.25 -16.60
CA GLN A 387 18.59 -16.56 -17.10
C GLN A 387 17.68 -16.36 -18.31
N LYS A 388 18.17 -16.73 -19.51
CA LYS A 388 17.32 -16.80 -20.70
C LYS A 388 16.49 -18.09 -20.61
N GLN A 389 15.19 -17.98 -20.36
CA GLN A 389 14.26 -19.09 -20.58
C GLN A 389 14.15 -19.37 -22.09
N ARG A 390 14.26 -20.65 -22.46
CA ARG A 390 14.06 -21.15 -23.83
C ARG A 390 12.61 -21.55 -24.02
N THR A 391 11.70 -20.59 -24.10
CA THR A 391 10.25 -20.86 -24.23
C THR A 391 9.60 -19.83 -25.16
N ARG A 392 8.46 -20.17 -25.78
CA ARG A 392 7.64 -19.20 -26.53
C ARG A 392 6.57 -18.66 -25.58
N GLY A 393 6.46 -17.33 -25.46
CA GLY A 393 5.44 -16.72 -24.61
C GLY A 393 4.04 -17.20 -24.98
N SER A 394 3.23 -17.55 -23.98
CA SER A 394 1.83 -17.93 -24.14
C SER A 394 0.94 -16.77 -23.72
N LYS A 395 -0.29 -16.71 -24.25
CA LYS A 395 -1.31 -15.79 -23.72
C LYS A 395 -2.19 -16.44 -22.67
N THR A 396 -2.28 -17.76 -22.61
CA THR A 396 -3.34 -18.44 -21.85
C THR A 396 -2.84 -19.60 -20.99
N LEU A 397 -1.60 -20.05 -21.18
CA LEU A 397 -1.04 -21.22 -20.50
C LEU A 397 0.12 -20.82 -19.57
N PHE A 398 0.08 -21.35 -18.35
CA PHE A 398 1.18 -21.25 -17.37
C PHE A 398 1.82 -22.62 -17.20
N SER A 399 3.06 -22.76 -17.65
CA SER A 399 3.74 -24.05 -17.64
C SER A 399 4.70 -24.14 -16.46
N GLU A 400 4.84 -25.32 -15.87
CA GLU A 400 5.84 -25.59 -14.84
C GLU A 400 7.25 -25.33 -15.38
N TRP A 401 8.07 -24.63 -14.60
CA TRP A 401 9.50 -24.44 -14.85
C TRP A 401 10.27 -24.67 -13.55
N ASN A 402 11.18 -25.66 -13.54
CA ASN A 402 11.98 -26.00 -12.36
C ASN A 402 11.13 -26.20 -11.09
N GLY A 403 10.00 -26.92 -11.21
CA GLY A 403 9.09 -27.17 -10.08
C GLY A 403 8.21 -25.99 -9.68
N VAL A 404 8.13 -24.93 -10.49
CA VAL A 404 7.34 -23.73 -10.17
C VAL A 404 6.32 -23.44 -11.27
N VAL A 405 5.08 -23.12 -10.88
CA VAL A 405 4.11 -22.39 -11.69
C VAL A 405 3.83 -21.06 -11.01
N SER A 406 3.96 -19.95 -11.74
CA SER A 406 3.75 -18.60 -11.20
C SER A 406 2.81 -17.82 -12.12
N ILE A 407 1.77 -17.21 -11.53
CA ILE A 407 0.62 -16.63 -12.23
C ILE A 407 0.33 -15.26 -11.62
N GLU A 408 0.45 -14.19 -12.42
CA GLU A 408 -0.10 -12.88 -12.02
C GLU A 408 -1.63 -12.94 -12.15
N ALA A 409 -2.35 -12.47 -11.13
CA ALA A 409 -3.76 -12.83 -10.95
C ALA A 409 -4.68 -12.27 -12.05
N GLU A 410 -4.32 -11.16 -12.70
CA GLU A 410 -5.05 -10.57 -13.82
C GLU A 410 -5.03 -11.43 -15.09
N ASN A 411 -4.07 -12.36 -15.22
CA ASN A 411 -3.87 -13.14 -16.44
C ASN A 411 -4.75 -14.42 -16.50
N PHE A 412 -6.00 -14.31 -16.06
CA PHE A 412 -6.98 -15.39 -16.13
C PHE A 412 -7.46 -15.64 -17.57
N LEU A 413 -7.83 -16.88 -17.87
CA LEU A 413 -8.38 -17.30 -19.16
C LEU A 413 -9.84 -16.87 -19.33
N ARG A 414 -10.64 -17.05 -18.26
CA ARG A 414 -12.06 -16.70 -18.24
C ARG A 414 -12.52 -16.36 -16.83
N SER A 415 -13.57 -15.56 -16.75
CA SER A 415 -14.28 -15.28 -15.51
C SER A 415 -15.76 -15.68 -15.63
N ALA A 416 -16.36 -16.03 -14.50
CA ALA A 416 -17.79 -16.29 -14.36
C ALA A 416 -18.39 -15.28 -13.38
N THR A 417 -19.60 -14.84 -13.67
CA THR A 417 -20.36 -13.90 -12.84
C THR A 417 -21.48 -14.62 -12.12
N ALA A 418 -21.85 -14.17 -10.93
CA ALA A 418 -23.01 -14.68 -10.22
C ALA A 418 -23.61 -13.60 -9.31
N ASP A 419 -24.94 -13.55 -9.27
CA ASP A 419 -25.72 -12.62 -8.44
C ASP A 419 -25.31 -11.14 -8.59
N GLY A 420 -24.88 -10.74 -9.80
CA GLY A 420 -24.39 -9.40 -10.10
C GLY A 420 -22.94 -9.12 -9.69
N PHE A 421 -22.21 -10.12 -9.18
CA PHE A 421 -20.80 -10.02 -8.80
C PHE A 421 -19.88 -10.67 -9.84
N SER A 422 -18.69 -10.12 -9.99
CA SER A 422 -17.66 -10.60 -10.92
C SER A 422 -16.25 -10.27 -10.42
N TRP A 423 -15.29 -11.15 -10.69
CA TRP A 423 -13.87 -10.84 -10.50
C TRP A 423 -13.38 -9.90 -11.61
N ARG A 424 -12.63 -8.87 -11.23
CA ARG A 424 -12.10 -7.86 -12.16
C ARG A 424 -10.71 -7.40 -11.73
N ALA A 425 -9.86 -7.13 -12.71
CA ALA A 425 -8.53 -6.56 -12.49
C ALA A 425 -8.61 -5.08 -12.11
N ILE A 426 -7.84 -4.71 -11.09
CA ILE A 426 -7.68 -3.34 -10.59
C ILE A 426 -6.37 -2.81 -11.17
N LYS A 427 -6.46 -2.10 -12.29
CA LYS A 427 -5.28 -1.57 -12.95
C LYS A 427 -4.46 -0.66 -12.00
N GLY A 428 -3.15 -0.82 -11.99
CA GLY A 428 -2.22 0.03 -11.22
C GLY A 428 -2.14 -0.32 -9.73
N LEU A 429 -2.72 -1.45 -9.30
CA LEU A 429 -2.60 -1.96 -7.93
C LEU A 429 -2.03 -3.38 -7.97
N GLY A 430 -0.89 -3.61 -7.32
CA GLY A 430 -0.26 -4.93 -7.22
C GLY A 430 1.26 -4.84 -7.15
N LYS A 431 1.94 -5.89 -6.67
CA LYS A 431 3.41 -5.86 -6.51
C LYS A 431 4.15 -6.07 -7.83
N THR A 432 3.69 -7.02 -8.63
CA THR A 432 4.33 -7.43 -9.90
C THR A 432 3.43 -7.28 -11.13
N GLY A 433 2.12 -7.27 -10.94
CA GLY A 433 1.10 -7.05 -11.97
C GLY A 433 -0.10 -6.28 -11.41
N ASP A 434 -1.24 -6.43 -12.07
CA ASP A 434 -2.52 -5.92 -11.56
C ASP A 434 -3.21 -6.98 -10.68
N SER A 435 -3.64 -6.59 -9.49
CA SER A 435 -4.44 -7.42 -8.59
C SER A 435 -5.89 -7.58 -9.10
N VAL A 436 -6.56 -8.65 -8.68
CA VAL A 436 -7.98 -8.90 -8.96
C VAL A 436 -8.82 -8.94 -7.68
N SER A 437 -10.05 -8.43 -7.77
CA SER A 437 -11.02 -8.49 -6.66
C SER A 437 -12.45 -8.69 -7.19
N VAL A 438 -13.38 -8.98 -6.29
CA VAL A 438 -14.80 -9.18 -6.60
C VAL A 438 -15.55 -7.85 -6.51
N PHE A 439 -16.26 -7.49 -7.57
CA PHE A 439 -17.08 -6.28 -7.66
C PHE A 439 -18.55 -6.61 -7.95
N PRO A 440 -19.53 -5.83 -7.43
CA PRO A 440 -19.36 -4.61 -6.63
C PRO A 440 -18.72 -4.88 -5.26
N ALA A 441 -18.04 -3.88 -4.69
CA ALA A 441 -17.24 -4.02 -3.46
C ALA A 441 -18.09 -4.02 -2.18
N ARG A 442 -19.31 -4.55 -2.26
CA ARG A 442 -20.25 -4.66 -1.13
C ARG A 442 -19.96 -5.92 -0.33
N ALA A 443 -20.05 -5.81 0.98
CA ALA A 443 -19.83 -6.90 1.91
C ALA A 443 -20.77 -8.08 1.60
N ARG A 444 -20.18 -9.23 1.23
CA ARG A 444 -20.90 -10.47 0.91
C ARG A 444 -20.04 -11.69 1.15
N SER A 445 -20.66 -12.74 1.71
CA SER A 445 -20.11 -14.10 1.75
C SER A 445 -20.93 -15.03 0.85
N PHE A 446 -20.26 -15.78 -0.01
CA PHE A 446 -20.81 -16.80 -0.89
C PHE A 446 -20.62 -18.18 -0.28
N THR A 447 -21.63 -19.04 -0.43
CA THR A 447 -21.63 -20.43 0.07
C THR A 447 -21.80 -21.47 -1.03
N ASN A 448 -22.06 -21.04 -2.28
CA ASN A 448 -22.36 -21.92 -3.39
C ASN A 448 -21.18 -22.06 -4.37
N LYS A 449 -21.10 -23.21 -5.06
CA LYS A 449 -20.04 -23.50 -6.06
C LYS A 449 -20.18 -22.67 -7.37
N SER A 450 -21.33 -22.02 -7.55
CA SER A 450 -21.62 -21.15 -8.70
C SER A 450 -21.24 -19.69 -8.45
N ALA A 451 -20.55 -19.40 -7.34
CA ALA A 451 -20.10 -18.06 -7.01
C ALA A 451 -19.14 -17.51 -8.09
N PRO A 452 -18.94 -16.18 -8.16
CA PRO A 452 -18.05 -15.60 -9.16
C PRO A 452 -16.68 -16.25 -9.12
N SER A 453 -16.13 -16.60 -10.28
CA SER A 453 -14.87 -17.35 -10.35
C SER A 453 -13.95 -16.89 -11.47
N LEU A 454 -12.65 -17.09 -11.30
CA LEU A 454 -11.61 -17.01 -12.32
C LEU A 454 -11.16 -18.42 -12.70
N GLU A 455 -10.74 -18.61 -13.93
CA GLU A 455 -10.09 -19.84 -14.38
C GLU A 455 -8.75 -19.56 -15.05
N TYR A 456 -7.76 -20.36 -14.71
CA TYR A 456 -6.41 -20.38 -15.29
C TYR A 456 -6.12 -21.76 -15.88
N GLN A 457 -5.29 -21.79 -16.91
CA GLN A 457 -4.81 -23.05 -17.49
C GLN A 457 -3.36 -23.25 -17.11
N ILE A 458 -3.06 -24.34 -16.40
CA ILE A 458 -1.71 -24.70 -15.99
C ILE A 458 -1.26 -25.97 -16.69
N ASP A 459 0.04 -26.11 -16.94
CA ASP A 459 0.65 -27.31 -17.54
C ASP A 459 1.77 -27.83 -16.65
N ILE A 460 1.58 -29.03 -16.09
CA ILE A 460 2.46 -29.64 -15.10
C ILE A 460 3.41 -30.61 -15.80
N GLU A 461 4.70 -30.47 -15.51
CA GLU A 461 5.75 -31.33 -16.03
C GLU A 461 5.80 -32.65 -15.27
N LYS A 462 5.77 -32.59 -13.94
CA LYS A 462 5.95 -33.76 -13.09
C LYS A 462 4.82 -33.87 -12.08
N SER A 463 4.12 -35.00 -12.10
CA SER A 463 3.15 -35.35 -11.06
C SER A 463 3.76 -35.22 -9.67
N GLY A 464 3.04 -34.59 -8.73
CA GLY A 464 3.54 -34.32 -7.39
C GLY A 464 2.56 -33.57 -6.51
N GLU A 465 2.97 -33.37 -5.26
CA GLU A 465 2.35 -32.41 -4.36
C GLU A 465 3.03 -31.05 -4.52
N PHE A 466 2.21 -30.01 -4.61
CA PHE A 466 2.62 -28.62 -4.75
C PHE A 466 2.13 -27.84 -3.53
N ASP A 467 3.02 -27.05 -2.94
CA ASP A 467 2.63 -26.00 -2.01
C ASP A 467 2.10 -24.81 -2.81
N ALA A 468 0.83 -24.49 -2.60
CA ALA A 468 0.15 -23.39 -3.25
C ALA A 468 0.12 -22.18 -2.34
N GLN A 469 0.62 -21.06 -2.86
CA GLN A 469 0.62 -19.75 -2.22
C GLN A 469 -0.29 -18.83 -3.02
N PHE A 470 -1.29 -18.29 -2.33
CA PHE A 470 -2.17 -17.25 -2.85
C PHE A 470 -1.75 -15.95 -2.17
N ASN A 471 -1.13 -15.04 -2.92
CA ASN A 471 -0.63 -13.77 -2.40
C ASN A 471 -1.72 -12.72 -2.58
N PHE A 472 -1.99 -11.98 -1.52
CA PHE A 472 -3.04 -10.96 -1.46
C PHE A 472 -2.46 -9.63 -0.99
N ILE A 473 -3.07 -8.54 -1.45
CA ILE A 473 -2.89 -7.24 -0.81
C ILE A 473 -3.49 -7.31 0.61
N PRO A 474 -2.81 -6.80 1.66
CA PRO A 474 -3.15 -7.03 3.08
C PRO A 474 -4.37 -6.21 3.57
N THR A 475 -5.48 -6.34 2.85
CA THR A 475 -6.78 -5.74 3.17
C THR A 475 -7.43 -6.34 4.41
N GLN A 476 -8.54 -5.73 4.83
CA GLN A 476 -9.31 -6.14 6.01
C GLN A 476 -10.71 -6.66 5.63
N PRO A 477 -11.34 -7.54 6.45
CA PRO A 477 -12.68 -8.05 6.21
C PRO A 477 -13.74 -6.95 6.11
N LEU A 478 -14.63 -7.06 5.12
CA LEU A 478 -15.78 -6.16 4.96
C LEU A 478 -16.96 -6.47 5.88
N VAL A 479 -17.08 -7.73 6.32
CA VAL A 479 -18.14 -8.16 7.24
C VAL A 479 -17.52 -8.29 8.65
N PRO A 480 -18.00 -7.52 9.65
CA PRO A 480 -17.52 -7.66 11.02
C PRO A 480 -17.65 -9.10 11.54
N GLY A 481 -16.58 -9.65 12.11
CA GLY A 481 -16.58 -11.02 12.66
C GLY A 481 -16.36 -12.14 11.63
N HIS A 482 -16.11 -11.80 10.37
CA HIS A 482 -15.71 -12.75 9.33
C HIS A 482 -14.24 -12.58 8.96
N GLY A 483 -13.62 -13.66 8.47
CA GLY A 483 -12.28 -13.60 7.87
C GLY A 483 -12.30 -13.17 6.39
N LEU A 484 -11.14 -13.21 5.77
CA LEU A 484 -10.98 -13.09 4.32
C LEU A 484 -10.72 -14.49 3.73
N ARG A 485 -11.59 -14.95 2.84
CA ARG A 485 -11.48 -16.30 2.24
C ARG A 485 -11.73 -16.29 0.74
N ILE A 486 -11.06 -17.22 0.07
CA ILE A 486 -11.38 -17.68 -1.28
C ILE A 486 -11.58 -19.20 -1.25
N ALA A 487 -12.06 -19.77 -2.35
CA ALA A 487 -11.95 -21.20 -2.61
C ALA A 487 -11.18 -21.44 -3.90
N PHE A 488 -10.54 -22.59 -4.04
CA PHE A 488 -9.98 -23.03 -5.32
C PHE A 488 -10.41 -24.45 -5.65
N SER A 489 -10.46 -24.80 -6.94
CA SER A 489 -10.67 -26.17 -7.39
C SER A 489 -9.75 -26.50 -8.57
N ILE A 490 -9.37 -27.76 -8.69
CA ILE A 490 -8.63 -28.30 -9.84
C ILE A 490 -9.57 -29.15 -10.69
N ASP A 491 -9.65 -28.85 -11.99
CA ASP A 491 -10.48 -29.52 -12.97
C ASP A 491 -11.96 -29.61 -12.54
N VAL A 492 -12.43 -30.82 -12.24
CA VAL A 492 -13.80 -31.14 -11.79
C VAL A 492 -13.86 -31.46 -10.30
N GLY A 493 -12.75 -31.27 -9.56
CA GLY A 493 -12.64 -31.53 -8.14
C GLY A 493 -13.45 -30.55 -7.28
N ASP A 494 -13.69 -30.94 -6.03
CA ASP A 494 -14.41 -30.11 -5.07
C ASP A 494 -13.61 -28.87 -4.64
N PRO A 495 -14.26 -27.69 -4.49
CA PRO A 495 -13.59 -26.50 -4.00
C PRO A 495 -13.05 -26.65 -2.58
N GLN A 496 -11.82 -26.18 -2.37
CA GLN A 496 -11.15 -26.12 -1.07
C GLN A 496 -11.01 -24.66 -0.63
N ILE A 497 -11.29 -24.40 0.65
CA ILE A 497 -11.20 -23.05 1.22
C ILE A 497 -9.75 -22.70 1.50
N VAL A 498 -9.35 -21.48 1.10
CA VAL A 498 -8.12 -20.83 1.53
C VAL A 498 -8.51 -19.63 2.36
N VAL A 499 -8.03 -19.62 3.60
CA VAL A 499 -8.16 -18.47 4.50
C VAL A 499 -6.94 -17.59 4.30
N VAL A 500 -7.16 -16.30 4.05
CA VAL A 500 -6.10 -15.31 4.01
C VAL A 500 -5.57 -15.13 5.42
N ASP A 501 -4.25 -15.14 5.59
CA ASP A 501 -3.62 -14.98 6.89
C ASP A 501 -3.58 -13.51 7.35
N SER A 502 -4.76 -12.91 7.45
CA SER A 502 -4.98 -11.48 7.73
C SER A 502 -5.11 -11.15 9.23
N ASP A 503 -5.18 -12.15 10.11
CA ASP A 503 -5.37 -11.98 11.57
C ASP A 503 -4.07 -11.55 12.28
N ALA A 504 -3.53 -10.41 11.85
CA ALA A 504 -2.41 -9.78 12.53
C ALA A 504 -2.92 -8.55 13.30
N GLU A 505 -2.82 -8.60 14.63
CA GLU A 505 -3.08 -7.43 15.48
C GLU A 505 -2.21 -6.27 15.00
N VAL A 506 -2.80 -5.08 14.84
CA VAL A 506 -2.03 -3.88 14.47
C VAL A 506 -0.95 -3.65 15.51
N SER A 507 0.27 -3.34 15.05
CA SER A 507 1.53 -3.30 15.80
C SER A 507 2.22 -4.64 16.09
N SER A 508 1.60 -5.78 15.76
CA SER A 508 2.29 -7.08 15.80
C SER A 508 3.41 -7.14 14.76
N ARG A 509 4.40 -8.00 15.00
CA ARG A 509 5.51 -8.25 14.06
C ARG A 509 5.01 -8.72 12.69
N LYS A 510 3.96 -9.55 12.68
CA LYS A 510 3.36 -10.08 11.45
C LYS A 510 2.65 -8.99 10.64
N TRP A 511 1.84 -8.15 11.31
CA TRP A 511 1.21 -7.00 10.66
C TRP A 511 2.28 -6.07 10.07
N ALA A 512 3.31 -5.76 10.87
CA ALA A 512 4.41 -4.93 10.43
C ALA A 512 5.09 -5.50 9.17
N GLN A 513 5.35 -6.80 9.13
CA GLN A 513 5.94 -7.44 7.96
C GLN A 513 4.99 -7.41 6.75
N ASN A 514 3.72 -7.76 6.92
CA ASN A 514 2.74 -7.76 5.83
C ASN A 514 2.59 -6.37 5.19
N ILE A 515 2.59 -5.31 6.00
CA ILE A 515 2.52 -3.92 5.54
C ILE A 515 3.81 -3.50 4.84
N LEU A 516 4.97 -3.80 5.45
CA LEU A 516 6.25 -3.47 4.83
C LEU A 516 6.44 -4.21 3.50
N ASP A 517 5.90 -5.41 3.37
CA ASP A 517 5.99 -6.23 2.16
C ASP A 517 4.83 -6.02 1.18
N GLU A 518 3.82 -5.23 1.56
CA GLU A 518 2.52 -5.08 0.88
C GLU A 518 1.90 -6.42 0.45
N THR A 519 1.95 -7.42 1.33
CA THR A 519 1.51 -8.78 1.03
C THR A 519 1.06 -9.54 2.27
N THR A 520 0.03 -10.36 2.10
CA THR A 520 -0.33 -11.46 3.01
C THR A 520 -0.62 -12.71 2.17
N ILE A 521 -0.48 -13.90 2.76
CA ILE A 521 -0.49 -15.17 2.02
C ILE A 521 -1.55 -16.10 2.58
N GLY A 522 -2.28 -16.78 1.70
CA GLY A 522 -3.06 -17.98 2.02
C GLY A 522 -2.36 -19.22 1.47
N PHE A 523 -2.32 -20.30 2.23
CA PHE A 523 -1.61 -21.53 1.87
C PHE A 523 -2.58 -22.70 1.64
N ALA A 524 -2.23 -23.57 0.69
CA ALA A 524 -2.85 -24.87 0.51
C ALA A 524 -1.85 -25.89 -0.05
N LYS A 525 -2.20 -27.18 0.01
CA LYS A 525 -1.48 -28.26 -0.66
C LYS A 525 -2.32 -28.82 -1.79
N ILE A 526 -1.75 -28.93 -2.99
CA ILE A 526 -2.43 -29.38 -4.19
C ILE A 526 -1.69 -30.58 -4.77
N LYS A 527 -2.40 -31.67 -5.05
CA LYS A 527 -1.85 -32.80 -5.81
C LYS A 527 -2.20 -32.64 -7.27
N LEU A 528 -1.18 -32.60 -8.13
CA LEU A 528 -1.34 -32.45 -9.58
C LEU A 528 -0.67 -33.61 -10.29
N THR A 529 -1.23 -34.00 -11.43
CA THR A 529 -0.64 -35.00 -12.33
C THR A 529 0.09 -34.30 -13.47
N THR A 530 0.99 -34.99 -14.17
CA THR A 530 1.57 -34.47 -15.41
C THR A 530 0.47 -34.17 -16.43
N GLY A 531 0.54 -32.99 -17.06
CA GLY A 531 -0.39 -32.54 -18.09
C GLY A 531 -1.11 -31.25 -17.73
N ARG A 532 -2.12 -30.92 -18.53
CA ARG A 532 -2.87 -29.68 -18.41
C ARG A 532 -4.00 -29.79 -17.41
N HIS A 533 -4.11 -28.80 -16.54
CA HIS A 533 -5.15 -28.68 -15.53
C HIS A 533 -5.84 -27.31 -15.61
N LYS A 534 -7.09 -27.26 -15.15
CA LYS A 534 -7.83 -26.02 -14.92
C LYS A 534 -7.78 -25.68 -13.44
N LEU A 535 -7.11 -24.60 -13.09
CA LEU A 535 -7.19 -24.01 -11.75
C LEU A 535 -8.32 -22.98 -11.74
N ARG A 536 -9.33 -23.18 -10.89
CA ARG A 536 -10.39 -22.20 -10.67
C ARG A 536 -10.23 -21.54 -9.32
N ILE A 537 -10.40 -20.23 -9.26
CA ILE A 537 -10.50 -19.43 -8.03
C ILE A 537 -11.93 -18.96 -7.90
N ILE A 538 -12.56 -19.21 -6.76
CA ILE A 538 -13.99 -18.99 -6.52
C ILE A 538 -14.12 -18.02 -5.35
N ALA A 539 -14.99 -17.02 -5.49
CA ALA A 539 -15.26 -16.07 -4.42
C ALA A 539 -15.90 -16.76 -3.22
N VAL A 540 -15.38 -16.49 -2.02
CA VAL A 540 -16.04 -16.83 -0.75
C VAL A 540 -16.40 -15.54 -0.05
N ASP A 541 -15.43 -14.69 0.30
CA ASP A 541 -15.72 -13.37 0.87
C ASP A 541 -15.29 -12.26 -0.10
N THR A 542 -16.13 -11.24 -0.26
CA THR A 542 -15.75 -9.99 -0.94
C THR A 542 -14.75 -9.20 -0.11
N GLY A 543 -13.94 -8.36 -0.75
CA GLY A 543 -12.92 -7.55 -0.08
C GLY A 543 -11.52 -8.15 -0.19
N VAL A 544 -11.41 -9.44 -0.52
CA VAL A 544 -10.13 -10.05 -0.92
C VAL A 544 -9.58 -9.38 -2.19
N VAL A 545 -8.26 -9.19 -2.23
CA VAL A 545 -7.55 -8.63 -3.37
C VAL A 545 -6.38 -9.55 -3.68
N LEU A 546 -6.56 -10.45 -4.66
CA LEU A 546 -5.59 -11.47 -5.05
C LEU A 546 -4.58 -10.84 -6.02
N ASP A 547 -3.30 -10.95 -5.71
CA ASP A 547 -2.20 -10.37 -6.49
C ASP A 547 -1.52 -11.45 -7.35
N LYS A 548 -1.20 -12.60 -6.75
CA LYS A 548 -0.38 -13.62 -7.42
C LYS A 548 -0.64 -15.03 -6.88
N ILE A 549 -0.58 -16.03 -7.76
CA ILE A 549 -0.67 -17.44 -7.40
C ILE A 549 0.66 -18.12 -7.73
N VAL A 550 1.24 -18.83 -6.76
CA VAL A 550 2.49 -19.59 -6.93
C VAL A 550 2.26 -21.03 -6.48
N LEU A 551 2.57 -21.99 -7.35
CA LEU A 551 2.59 -23.41 -7.05
C LEU A 551 4.04 -23.88 -7.08
N VAL A 552 4.51 -24.50 -6.00
CA VAL A 552 5.89 -24.97 -5.89
C VAL A 552 5.92 -26.45 -5.52
N SER A 553 6.60 -27.27 -6.31
CA SER A 553 7.02 -28.62 -5.94
C SER A 553 8.47 -28.58 -5.47
N GLY A 554 8.72 -28.84 -4.18
CA GLY A 554 10.05 -28.79 -3.59
C GLY A 554 10.42 -27.41 -3.04
N THR A 555 11.69 -27.01 -3.14
CA THR A 555 12.17 -25.76 -2.55
C THR A 555 11.81 -24.56 -3.42
N GLN A 556 11.13 -23.58 -2.84
CA GLN A 556 10.85 -22.31 -3.50
C GLN A 556 12.15 -21.53 -3.75
N PRO A 557 12.38 -21.00 -4.97
CA PRO A 557 13.49 -20.10 -5.22
C PRO A 557 13.40 -18.86 -4.32
N GLU A 558 14.53 -18.42 -3.77
CA GLU A 558 14.62 -17.18 -3.02
C GLU A 558 14.23 -15.98 -3.91
N SER A 559 13.25 -15.21 -3.48
CA SER A 559 12.72 -14.05 -4.19
C SER A 559 11.77 -13.25 -3.31
N TYR A 560 11.93 -11.93 -3.30
CA TYR A 560 11.01 -11.02 -2.60
C TYR A 560 9.67 -10.85 -3.33
N PHE A 561 9.69 -10.89 -4.67
CA PHE A 561 8.50 -10.73 -5.51
C PHE A 561 7.81 -12.07 -5.86
N GLY A 562 8.35 -13.17 -5.34
CA GLY A 562 8.05 -14.51 -5.82
C GLY A 562 8.57 -14.76 -7.24
N PRO A 563 8.56 -16.01 -7.69
CA PRO A 563 9.09 -16.37 -9.01
C PRO A 563 8.42 -15.58 -10.15
N ALA A 564 9.19 -15.27 -11.20
CA ALA A 564 8.66 -14.65 -12.40
C ALA A 564 7.52 -15.49 -13.02
N GLU A 565 6.54 -14.82 -13.62
CA GLU A 565 5.37 -15.47 -14.22
C GLU A 565 5.79 -16.54 -15.24
N THR A 566 5.24 -17.75 -15.13
CA THR A 566 5.61 -18.88 -16.00
C THR A 566 4.70 -18.99 -17.22
N ARG A 567 4.39 -17.86 -17.84
CA ARG A 567 3.43 -17.72 -18.94
C ARG A 567 4.06 -18.05 -20.31
N PHE A 568 4.27 -19.33 -20.55
CA PHE A 568 4.89 -19.79 -21.79
C PHE A 568 4.38 -21.18 -22.20
N GLU A 569 4.55 -21.50 -23.48
CA GLU A 569 4.38 -22.86 -23.98
C GLU A 569 5.72 -23.59 -23.97
N ARG A 570 5.71 -24.80 -23.39
CA ARG A 570 6.85 -25.71 -23.51
C ARG A 570 6.97 -26.15 -24.97
N LEU A 571 8.16 -26.05 -25.52
CA LEU A 571 8.45 -26.69 -26.80
C LEU A 571 8.42 -28.20 -26.57
N ASN A 572 7.58 -28.92 -27.32
CA ASN A 572 7.64 -30.37 -27.34
C ASN A 572 9.07 -30.78 -27.74
N LYS A 573 9.74 -31.57 -26.89
CA LYS A 573 11.05 -32.14 -27.19
C LYS A 573 10.96 -33.14 -28.32
#